data_AF-A0A8H5HRI7-F1
#
_entry.id   AF-A0A8H5HRI7-F1
#
_cell.length_a   1.000
_cell.length_b   1.000
_cell.length_c   1.000
_cell.angle_alpha   90.00
_cell.angle_beta   90.00
_cell.angle_gamma   90.00
#
_symmetry.space_group_name_H-M   'P 1'
#
loop_
_entity.id
_entity.type
_entity.pdbx_description
1 polymer ?
#
loop_
_entity_poly.entity_id
_entity_poly.type
_entity_poly.pdbx_seq_one_letter_code
_entity_poly.pdbx_strand_id
1 'polypeptide(L)'
;MSQFATTYDPNSASELPVALPSAPLVVLTESEVLQPPLTRRGTGPGIILVLPHLEDLNLRKTGAKPLDPEPIQKWAEEGFAVAGITPSSAGWSFEQSLKRTTDALLDLKELDTRDKFAVVVYCPELVPSVISAVSADPRIVALVIYASSPFVQSASIPTLVHLPRGSKPAVSSSSVDFHVYPCASPRFVLPQTTEYDPGSAALAHSRSLVFLRKWLGGPVFDLEAIWDEHTYFEFEDRSVAKTMGTMVAEPYVNHVPTVNIVISGALQLNSDGPQMTGGVRRENLTAFYRDHFIFANPPDTAMQVVSRTVGPDRVIDEFIFSFTHDRIVDALLPGVPPSGKKLTIPMIAVVNIRGDRLYNEHIWWDQATALRQAGVLPSHVPYPTPEGDWSLRLPVAGPESAAMLLDEANGKSNLMFEDDWGLQQV
;
A
#
# COMPACT_ATOMS: atom_id res chain seq x y z
N MET A 1 -22.00 -22.32 17.54
CA MET A 1 -20.55 -22.02 17.44
C MET A 1 -20.10 -22.59 16.10
N SER A 2 -19.84 -21.74 15.12
CA SER A 2 -19.27 -22.19 13.84
C SER A 2 -17.91 -22.79 14.15
N GLN A 3 -17.66 -24.05 13.76
CA GLN A 3 -16.33 -24.62 13.81
C GLN A 3 -15.55 -24.03 12.64
N PHE A 4 -14.64 -23.09 12.91
CA PHE A 4 -13.76 -22.52 11.91
C PHE A 4 -12.77 -23.59 11.40
N ALA A 5 -12.34 -23.47 10.14
CA ALA A 5 -11.42 -24.43 9.54
C ALA A 5 -10.05 -24.40 10.25
N THR A 6 -9.63 -25.54 10.79
CA THR A 6 -8.34 -25.67 11.49
C THR A 6 -7.19 -26.07 10.58
N THR A 7 -7.50 -26.51 9.35
CA THR A 7 -6.54 -26.98 8.35
C THR A 7 -7.01 -26.59 6.96
N TYR A 8 -6.07 -26.36 6.05
CA TYR A 8 -6.36 -26.09 4.64
C TYR A 8 -6.94 -27.33 3.93
N ASP A 9 -8.05 -27.15 3.21
CA ASP A 9 -8.61 -28.15 2.29
C ASP A 9 -8.81 -27.53 0.90
N PRO A 10 -7.99 -27.88 -0.10
CA PRO A 10 -8.10 -27.30 -1.44
C PRO A 10 -9.40 -27.68 -2.18
N ASN A 11 -10.15 -28.68 -1.70
CA ASN A 11 -11.42 -29.09 -2.31
C ASN A 11 -12.64 -28.46 -1.62
N SER A 12 -12.43 -27.67 -0.57
CA SER A 12 -13.49 -26.94 0.12
C SER A 12 -14.15 -25.93 -0.82
N ALA A 13 -15.46 -25.76 -0.69
CA ALA A 13 -16.20 -24.74 -1.43
C ALA A 13 -15.68 -23.32 -1.15
N SER A 14 -15.09 -23.08 0.04
CA SER A 14 -14.47 -21.79 0.36
C SER A 14 -13.15 -21.56 -0.39
N GLU A 15 -12.49 -22.61 -0.88
CA GLU A 15 -11.19 -22.51 -1.56
C GLU A 15 -11.30 -22.45 -3.10
N LEU A 16 -12.51 -22.21 -3.63
CA LEU A 16 -12.69 -21.96 -5.06
C LEU A 16 -11.97 -20.66 -5.47
N PRO A 17 -11.25 -20.63 -6.60
CA PRO A 17 -10.55 -19.44 -7.05
C PRO A 17 -11.47 -18.23 -7.24
N VAL A 18 -11.12 -17.12 -6.61
CA VAL A 18 -11.82 -15.84 -6.79
C VAL A 18 -11.15 -15.07 -7.93
N ALA A 19 -11.86 -14.94 -9.05
CA ALA A 19 -11.37 -14.19 -10.20
C ALA A 19 -11.31 -12.68 -9.90
N LEU A 20 -10.23 -12.03 -10.35
CA LEU A 20 -10.13 -10.57 -10.32
C LEU A 20 -11.01 -9.95 -11.42
N PRO A 21 -11.58 -8.76 -11.19
CA PRO A 21 -12.22 -7.98 -12.24
C PRO A 21 -11.23 -7.81 -13.39
N SER A 22 -11.72 -8.03 -14.60
CA SER A 22 -10.91 -7.94 -15.80
C SER A 22 -11.73 -7.26 -16.88
N ALA A 23 -11.11 -6.29 -17.54
CA ALA A 23 -11.65 -5.63 -18.70
C ALA A 23 -10.52 -5.47 -19.73
N PRO A 24 -10.73 -5.85 -20.99
CA PRO A 24 -9.70 -5.75 -22.01
C PRO A 24 -9.37 -4.28 -22.29
N LEU A 25 -8.07 -4.00 -22.46
CA LEU A 25 -7.62 -2.72 -22.98
C LEU A 25 -8.10 -2.54 -24.43
N VAL A 26 -8.74 -1.42 -24.71
CA VAL A 26 -9.24 -1.07 -26.04
C VAL A 26 -8.23 -0.13 -26.71
N VAL A 27 -7.73 -0.53 -27.88
CA VAL A 27 -6.84 0.31 -28.69
C VAL A 27 -7.69 1.20 -29.60
N LEU A 28 -7.58 2.52 -29.44
CA LEU A 28 -8.31 3.49 -30.27
C LEU A 28 -7.49 3.86 -31.51
N THR A 29 -6.18 4.10 -31.31
CA THR A 29 -5.19 4.36 -32.35
C THR A 29 -3.84 3.80 -31.90
N GLU A 30 -2.78 3.95 -32.70
CA GLU A 30 -1.41 3.54 -32.31
C GLU A 30 -0.87 4.28 -31.07
N SER A 31 -1.44 5.44 -30.73
CA SER A 31 -0.99 6.29 -29.63
C SER A 31 -2.07 6.57 -28.58
N GLU A 32 -3.24 5.95 -28.70
CA GLU A 32 -4.39 6.21 -27.83
C GLU A 32 -5.07 4.90 -27.44
N VAL A 33 -5.36 4.75 -26.14
CA VAL A 33 -5.99 3.55 -25.57
C VAL A 33 -7.07 3.93 -24.59
N LEU A 34 -7.96 2.98 -24.31
CA LEU A 34 -9.06 3.11 -23.35
C LEU A 34 -9.10 1.86 -22.47
N GLN A 35 -9.13 2.04 -21.16
CA GLN A 35 -9.18 1.00 -20.15
C GLN A 35 -10.41 1.20 -19.28
N PRO A 36 -11.38 0.25 -19.29
CA PRO A 36 -12.48 0.27 -18.34
C PRO A 36 -11.99 0.04 -16.90
N PRO A 37 -12.75 0.49 -15.88
CA PRO A 37 -12.42 0.26 -14.47
C PRO A 37 -12.15 -1.21 -14.16
N LEU A 38 -11.17 -1.48 -13.29
CA LEU A 38 -10.74 -2.82 -12.86
C LEU A 38 -11.17 -3.14 -11.42
N THR A 39 -12.24 -2.51 -10.95
CA THR A 39 -12.85 -2.77 -9.63
C THR A 39 -14.13 -3.58 -9.78
N ARG A 40 -14.60 -4.22 -8.70
CA ARG A 40 -15.90 -4.93 -8.62
C ARG A 40 -17.08 -3.99 -8.91
N ARG A 41 -16.93 -2.68 -8.65
CA ARG A 41 -17.91 -1.65 -9.02
C ARG A 41 -18.19 -1.63 -10.52
N GLY A 42 -17.18 -1.92 -11.35
CA GLY A 42 -17.28 -2.01 -12.81
C GLY A 42 -17.56 -0.69 -13.53
N THR A 43 -17.85 0.40 -12.82
CA THR A 43 -18.05 1.74 -13.38
C THR A 43 -17.25 2.79 -12.62
N GLY A 44 -16.95 3.92 -13.27
CA GLY A 44 -16.32 5.04 -12.60
C GLY A 44 -16.19 6.29 -13.49
N PRO A 45 -15.73 7.40 -12.89
CA PRO A 45 -15.52 8.65 -13.62
C PRO A 45 -14.34 8.55 -14.58
N GLY A 46 -14.37 9.39 -15.60
CA GLY A 46 -13.37 9.40 -16.67
C GLY A 46 -12.14 10.24 -16.33
N ILE A 47 -10.95 9.68 -16.55
CA ILE A 47 -9.69 10.41 -16.54
C ILE A 47 -8.90 10.17 -17.82
N ILE A 48 -8.06 11.13 -18.18
CA ILE A 48 -7.24 11.10 -19.39
C ILE A 48 -5.78 11.26 -18.98
N LEU A 49 -4.94 10.29 -19.31
CA LEU A 49 -3.52 10.28 -18.98
C LEU A 49 -2.70 10.70 -20.19
N VAL A 50 -1.78 11.65 -20.00
CA VAL A 50 -0.77 12.03 -21.00
C VAL A 50 0.53 11.35 -20.63
N LEU A 51 0.95 10.38 -21.44
CA LEU A 51 2.03 9.44 -21.14
C LEU A 51 3.21 9.63 -22.09
N PRO A 52 4.46 9.49 -21.60
CA PRO A 52 5.64 9.58 -22.46
C PRO A 52 5.77 8.36 -23.37
N HIS A 53 6.46 8.52 -24.50
CA HIS A 53 6.90 7.35 -25.25
C HIS A 53 7.89 6.54 -24.43
N LEU A 54 7.81 5.21 -24.55
CA LEU A 54 8.78 4.33 -23.90
C LEU A 54 10.22 4.59 -24.38
N GLU A 55 10.40 5.07 -25.60
CA GLU A 55 11.70 5.43 -26.18
C GLU A 55 12.33 6.67 -25.52
N ASP A 56 11.51 7.56 -24.94
CA ASP A 56 11.97 8.77 -24.24
C ASP A 56 12.36 8.48 -22.78
N LEU A 57 12.16 7.26 -22.31
CA LEU A 57 12.37 6.84 -20.93
C LEU A 57 13.67 6.07 -20.73
N ASN A 58 14.35 6.35 -19.62
CA ASN A 58 15.43 5.49 -19.14
C ASN A 58 14.81 4.25 -18.47
N LEU A 59 14.50 3.24 -19.28
CA LEU A 59 13.85 2.02 -18.79
C LEU A 59 14.80 1.21 -17.89
N ARG A 60 14.25 0.67 -16.81
CA ARG A 60 14.94 -0.29 -15.96
C ARG A 60 15.15 -1.58 -16.74
N LYS A 61 16.42 -2.02 -16.85
CA LYS A 61 16.80 -3.25 -17.58
C LYS A 61 17.17 -4.42 -16.66
N THR A 62 17.39 -4.15 -15.38
CA THR A 62 17.86 -5.13 -14.39
C THR A 62 17.10 -4.98 -13.07
N GLY A 63 17.07 -6.06 -12.29
CA GLY A 63 16.33 -6.12 -11.03
C GLY A 63 14.86 -6.48 -11.20
N ALA A 64 14.18 -6.79 -10.09
CA ALA A 64 12.77 -7.12 -10.10
C ALA A 64 11.91 -5.93 -10.57
N LYS A 65 10.86 -6.22 -11.35
CA LYS A 65 9.83 -5.23 -11.71
C LYS A 65 9.15 -4.76 -10.42
N PRO A 66 9.04 -3.43 -10.18
CA PRO A 66 8.24 -2.92 -9.06
C PRO A 66 6.82 -3.48 -9.08
N LEU A 67 6.22 -3.62 -7.90
CA LEU A 67 4.82 -4.08 -7.76
C LEU A 67 3.81 -2.99 -8.13
N ASP A 68 4.25 -1.73 -8.15
CA ASP A 68 3.42 -0.61 -8.57
C ASP A 68 3.14 -0.72 -10.08
N PRO A 69 1.88 -0.79 -10.52
CA PRO A 69 1.54 -0.94 -11.93
C PRO A 69 1.77 0.37 -12.70
N GLU A 70 1.87 0.22 -14.02
CA GLU A 70 1.94 1.36 -14.93
C GLU A 70 0.67 2.23 -14.85
N PRO A 71 0.73 3.54 -15.16
CA PRO A 71 -0.34 4.48 -14.85
C PRO A 71 -1.75 4.09 -15.31
N ILE A 72 -1.90 3.52 -16.51
CA ILE A 72 -3.21 3.12 -17.03
C ILE A 72 -3.86 2.07 -16.12
N GLN A 73 -3.13 0.98 -15.84
CA GLN A 73 -3.61 -0.08 -14.95
C GLN A 73 -3.82 0.44 -13.54
N LYS A 74 -2.88 1.26 -13.03
CA LYS A 74 -2.96 1.82 -11.67
C LYS A 74 -4.26 2.59 -11.43
N TRP A 75 -4.61 3.49 -12.34
CA TRP A 75 -5.83 4.28 -12.21
C TRP A 75 -7.10 3.49 -12.51
N ALA A 76 -7.04 2.49 -13.39
CA ALA A 76 -8.18 1.61 -13.61
C ALA A 76 -8.49 0.75 -12.39
N GLU A 77 -7.46 0.27 -11.68
CA GLU A 77 -7.59 -0.42 -10.39
C GLU A 77 -8.07 0.51 -9.26
N GLU A 78 -7.85 1.83 -9.36
CA GLU A 78 -8.50 2.82 -8.49
C GLU A 78 -9.99 3.02 -8.80
N GLY A 79 -10.50 2.38 -9.85
CA GLY A 79 -11.90 2.43 -10.27
C GLY A 79 -12.24 3.53 -11.26
N PHE A 80 -11.26 4.16 -11.91
CA PHE A 80 -11.52 5.13 -12.97
C PHE A 80 -11.69 4.46 -14.33
N ALA A 81 -12.49 5.06 -15.21
CA ALA A 81 -12.42 4.79 -16.64
C ALA A 81 -11.27 5.63 -17.23
N VAL A 82 -10.28 4.99 -17.84
CA VAL A 82 -9.01 5.63 -18.16
C VAL A 82 -8.80 5.68 -19.66
N ALA A 83 -8.61 6.86 -20.22
CA ALA A 83 -8.02 7.01 -21.55
C ALA A 83 -6.53 7.34 -21.45
N GLY A 84 -5.69 6.70 -22.26
CA GLY A 84 -4.27 7.01 -22.38
C GLY A 84 -3.98 7.69 -23.69
N ILE A 85 -3.22 8.78 -23.66
CA ILE A 85 -2.69 9.49 -24.82
C ILE A 85 -1.17 9.46 -24.72
N THR A 86 -0.53 8.87 -25.71
CA THR A 86 0.90 9.03 -25.97
C THR A 86 1.05 10.01 -27.14
N PRO A 87 2.06 10.90 -27.16
CA PRO A 87 2.36 11.71 -28.34
C PRO A 87 2.48 10.84 -29.60
N SER A 88 2.39 11.45 -30.78
CA SER A 88 2.60 10.74 -32.05
C SER A 88 3.42 11.59 -33.02
N SER A 89 3.72 11.02 -34.18
CA SER A 89 4.60 11.58 -35.21
C SER A 89 4.09 12.88 -35.85
N ALA A 90 4.84 13.38 -36.85
CA ALA A 90 4.68 14.72 -37.42
C ALA A 90 3.22 15.06 -37.80
N GLY A 91 2.70 16.16 -37.22
CA GLY A 91 1.33 16.64 -37.42
C GLY A 91 0.36 16.28 -36.29
N TRP A 92 0.82 15.56 -35.26
CA TRP A 92 0.02 15.26 -34.07
C TRP A 92 -0.39 16.54 -33.31
N SER A 93 -1.65 16.56 -32.89
CA SER A 93 -2.21 17.61 -32.02
C SER A 93 -2.81 16.98 -30.77
N PHE A 94 -2.38 17.47 -29.61
CA PHE A 94 -2.96 17.06 -28.33
C PHE A 94 -4.46 17.38 -28.26
N GLU A 95 -4.90 18.50 -28.82
CA GLU A 95 -6.31 18.90 -28.82
C GLU A 95 -7.20 17.88 -29.54
N GLN A 96 -6.75 17.39 -30.71
CA GLN A 96 -7.48 16.37 -31.46
C GLN A 96 -7.53 15.03 -30.71
N SER A 97 -6.43 14.67 -30.05
CA SER A 97 -6.34 13.44 -29.24
C SER A 97 -7.25 13.53 -28.03
N LEU A 98 -7.20 14.65 -27.30
CA LEU A 98 -8.06 14.96 -26.15
C LEU A 98 -9.53 14.83 -26.52
N LYS A 99 -9.94 15.42 -27.66
CA LYS A 99 -11.32 15.30 -28.15
C LYS A 99 -11.68 13.85 -28.41
N ARG A 100 -10.86 13.11 -29.17
CA ARG A 100 -11.13 11.71 -29.55
C ARG A 100 -11.25 10.79 -28.34
N THR A 101 -10.33 10.92 -27.38
CA THR A 101 -10.35 10.10 -26.16
C THR A 101 -11.51 10.47 -25.23
N THR A 102 -11.90 11.75 -25.20
CA THR A 102 -13.08 12.17 -24.43
C THR A 102 -14.36 11.61 -25.04
N ASP A 103 -14.49 11.66 -26.37
CA ASP A 103 -15.63 11.07 -27.08
C ASP A 103 -15.66 9.54 -26.89
N ALA A 104 -14.51 8.87 -26.94
CA ALA A 104 -14.41 7.44 -26.65
C ALA A 104 -14.77 7.07 -25.19
N LEU A 105 -14.41 7.92 -24.21
CA LEU A 105 -14.87 7.75 -22.83
C LEU A 105 -16.39 7.90 -22.73
N LEU A 106 -16.98 8.88 -23.42
CA LEU A 106 -18.43 9.10 -23.41
C LEU A 106 -19.23 7.91 -23.97
N ASP A 107 -18.66 7.24 -24.97
CA ASP A 107 -19.22 6.03 -25.58
C ASP A 107 -19.02 4.77 -24.71
N LEU A 108 -18.17 4.82 -23.69
CA LEU A 108 -17.92 3.71 -22.78
C LEU A 108 -19.13 3.49 -21.86
N LYS A 109 -19.59 2.24 -21.75
CA LYS A 109 -20.76 1.89 -20.92
C LYS A 109 -20.45 2.03 -19.43
N GLU A 110 -19.21 1.74 -19.07
CA GLU A 110 -18.64 1.75 -17.73
C GLU A 110 -18.35 3.17 -17.21
N LEU A 111 -18.49 4.21 -18.04
CA LEU A 111 -18.41 5.60 -17.60
C LEU A 111 -19.71 5.99 -16.85
N ASP A 112 -19.59 6.43 -15.59
CA ASP A 112 -20.75 6.87 -14.80
C ASP A 112 -20.89 8.41 -14.72
N THR A 113 -19.79 9.15 -14.53
CA THR A 113 -19.76 10.62 -14.62
C THR A 113 -19.46 11.05 -16.06
N ARG A 114 -20.47 11.62 -16.74
CA ARG A 114 -20.39 11.99 -18.18
C ARG A 114 -20.17 13.47 -18.45
N ASP A 115 -20.31 14.34 -17.45
CA ASP A 115 -20.23 15.80 -17.61
C ASP A 115 -18.86 16.39 -17.22
N LYS A 116 -17.99 15.58 -16.59
CA LYS A 116 -16.70 16.03 -16.04
C LYS A 116 -15.60 14.99 -16.24
N PHE A 117 -14.42 15.47 -16.62
CA PHE A 117 -13.21 14.67 -16.78
C PHE A 117 -12.01 15.38 -16.14
N ALA A 118 -10.95 14.63 -15.87
CA ALA A 118 -9.69 15.19 -15.41
C ALA A 118 -8.53 14.68 -16.26
N VAL A 119 -7.47 15.49 -16.35
CA VAL A 119 -6.26 15.15 -17.09
C VAL A 119 -5.09 14.97 -16.12
N VAL A 120 -4.29 13.92 -16.31
CA VAL A 120 -3.06 13.65 -15.55
C VAL A 120 -1.88 13.61 -16.51
N VAL A 121 -0.89 14.48 -16.30
CA VAL A 121 0.23 14.69 -17.22
C VAL A 121 1.52 14.13 -16.64
N TYR A 122 2.05 13.08 -17.27
CA TYR A 122 3.35 12.46 -16.96
C TYR A 122 4.48 12.95 -17.90
N CYS A 123 4.14 13.81 -18.86
CA CYS A 123 5.03 14.42 -19.86
C CYS A 123 5.26 15.91 -19.56
N PRO A 124 6.33 16.29 -18.84
CA PRO A 124 6.63 17.70 -18.58
C PRO A 124 6.70 18.56 -19.86
N GLU A 125 7.22 17.99 -20.94
CA GLU A 125 7.37 18.63 -22.25
C GLU A 125 6.04 19.01 -22.93
N LEU A 126 4.94 18.34 -22.59
CA LEU A 126 3.63 18.61 -23.18
C LEU A 126 2.77 19.59 -22.37
N VAL A 127 3.24 20.01 -21.18
CA VAL A 127 2.45 20.86 -20.27
C VAL A 127 1.86 22.10 -20.96
N PRO A 128 2.59 22.88 -21.78
CA PRO A 128 2.01 24.05 -22.45
C PRO A 128 0.85 23.70 -23.41
N SER A 129 1.01 22.63 -24.19
CA SER A 129 -0.02 22.14 -25.13
C SER A 129 -1.24 21.61 -24.39
N VAL A 130 -1.02 20.91 -23.27
CA VAL A 130 -2.12 20.41 -22.42
C VAL A 130 -2.89 21.58 -21.83
N ILE A 131 -2.22 22.56 -21.21
CA ILE A 131 -2.88 23.72 -20.59
C ILE A 131 -3.73 24.49 -21.62
N SER A 132 -3.22 24.65 -22.84
CA SER A 132 -3.98 25.30 -23.92
C SER A 132 -5.25 24.52 -24.28
N ALA A 133 -5.14 23.20 -24.46
CA ALA A 133 -6.28 22.37 -24.87
C ALA A 133 -7.34 22.22 -23.77
N VAL A 134 -6.93 22.00 -22.51
CA VAL A 134 -7.89 21.87 -21.40
C VAL A 134 -8.62 23.18 -21.11
N SER A 135 -7.98 24.32 -21.35
CA SER A 135 -8.64 25.64 -21.21
C SER A 135 -9.73 25.87 -22.26
N ALA A 136 -9.71 25.12 -23.37
CA ALA A 136 -10.70 25.19 -24.44
C ALA A 136 -11.86 24.19 -24.27
N ASP A 137 -11.73 23.18 -23.40
CA ASP A 137 -12.76 22.17 -23.15
C ASP A 137 -13.35 22.28 -21.73
N PRO A 138 -14.57 22.84 -21.58
CA PRO A 138 -15.18 23.07 -20.27
C PRO A 138 -15.54 21.78 -19.51
N ARG A 139 -15.49 20.62 -20.17
CA ARG A 139 -15.71 19.31 -19.52
C ARG A 139 -14.51 18.89 -18.68
N ILE A 140 -13.32 19.45 -18.92
CA ILE A 140 -12.13 19.17 -18.11
C ILE A 140 -12.16 20.05 -16.86
N VAL A 141 -12.34 19.43 -15.70
CA VAL A 141 -12.56 20.16 -14.44
C VAL A 141 -11.34 20.17 -13.50
N ALA A 142 -10.33 19.35 -13.79
CA ALA A 142 -9.15 19.22 -12.95
C ALA A 142 -7.93 18.76 -13.75
N LEU A 143 -6.75 19.22 -13.33
CA LEU A 143 -5.46 18.90 -13.95
C LEU A 143 -4.45 18.45 -12.89
N VAL A 144 -3.77 17.34 -13.12
CA VAL A 144 -2.63 16.87 -12.31
C VAL A 144 -1.40 16.85 -13.19
N ILE A 145 -0.28 17.42 -12.72
CA ILE A 145 0.94 17.56 -13.53
C ILE A 145 2.16 17.08 -12.76
N TYR A 146 2.94 16.21 -13.37
CA TYR A 146 4.32 15.91 -12.98
C TYR A 146 5.25 16.78 -13.83
N ALA A 147 5.87 17.80 -13.24
CA ALA A 147 6.66 18.80 -13.98
C ALA A 147 8.13 18.81 -13.54
N SER A 148 9.02 19.17 -14.47
CA SER A 148 10.46 19.31 -14.19
C SER A 148 10.79 20.58 -13.38
N SER A 149 9.99 21.63 -13.57
CA SER A 149 10.15 22.93 -12.95
C SER A 149 8.78 23.62 -12.77
N PRO A 150 8.67 24.61 -11.87
CA PRO A 150 7.48 25.45 -11.82
C PRO A 150 7.30 26.19 -13.14
N PHE A 151 6.06 26.36 -13.55
CA PHE A 151 5.69 27.11 -14.76
C PHE A 151 4.73 28.25 -14.38
N VAL A 152 4.75 29.33 -15.17
CA VAL A 152 3.96 30.55 -14.89
C VAL A 152 2.55 30.46 -15.48
N GLN A 153 2.36 29.63 -16.51
CA GLN A 153 1.09 29.48 -17.20
C GLN A 153 0.11 28.69 -16.30
N SER A 154 -0.89 29.35 -15.72
CA SER A 154 -1.95 28.64 -14.99
C SER A 154 -3.03 28.17 -15.96
N ALA A 155 -3.54 26.95 -15.77
CA ALA A 155 -4.86 26.63 -16.28
C ALA A 155 -5.91 27.45 -15.52
N SER A 156 -7.05 27.75 -16.15
CA SER A 156 -8.20 28.39 -15.49
C SER A 156 -8.95 27.43 -14.54
N ILE A 157 -8.52 26.17 -14.50
CA ILE A 157 -9.09 25.09 -13.71
C ILE A 157 -8.17 24.72 -12.54
N PRO A 158 -8.74 24.12 -11.46
CA PRO A 158 -7.97 23.55 -10.38
C PRO A 158 -6.83 22.66 -10.88
N THR A 159 -5.62 22.92 -10.41
CA THR A 159 -4.41 22.22 -10.85
C THR A 159 -3.56 21.76 -9.66
N LEU A 160 -3.15 20.48 -9.65
CA LEU A 160 -2.20 19.92 -8.70
C LEU A 160 -0.87 19.64 -9.41
N VAL A 161 0.23 20.18 -8.88
CA VAL A 161 1.56 20.05 -9.49
C VAL A 161 2.53 19.34 -8.55
N HIS A 162 3.16 18.29 -9.05
CA HIS A 162 4.21 17.51 -8.38
C HIS A 162 5.57 17.82 -8.98
N LEU A 163 6.53 18.19 -8.13
CA LEU A 163 7.86 18.66 -8.52
C LEU A 163 8.98 17.87 -7.82
N PRO A 164 10.10 17.56 -8.50
CA PRO A 164 11.29 17.01 -7.85
C PRO A 164 12.02 18.06 -6.99
N ARG A 165 13.01 17.60 -6.20
CA ARG A 165 13.80 18.42 -5.29
C ARG A 165 14.51 19.55 -6.05
N GLY A 166 14.59 20.72 -5.43
CA GLY A 166 15.30 21.88 -5.99
C GLY A 166 14.42 22.81 -6.83
N SER A 167 13.18 22.42 -7.09
CA SER A 167 12.17 23.32 -7.63
C SER A 167 11.56 24.18 -6.51
N LYS A 168 11.67 25.51 -6.62
CA LYS A 168 10.96 26.43 -5.71
C LYS A 168 9.55 26.63 -6.25
N PRO A 169 8.48 26.28 -5.51
CA PRO A 169 7.12 26.53 -5.97
C PRO A 169 6.97 28.01 -6.40
N ALA A 170 6.30 28.26 -7.52
CA ALA A 170 5.70 29.56 -7.73
C ALA A 170 4.70 29.79 -6.59
N VAL A 171 4.47 31.04 -6.18
CA VAL A 171 3.51 31.35 -5.11
C VAL A 171 2.19 30.63 -5.41
N SER A 172 1.74 29.77 -4.48
CA SER A 172 0.46 29.07 -4.61
C SER A 172 -0.64 30.10 -4.82
N SER A 173 -1.35 29.97 -5.94
CA SER A 173 -2.58 30.72 -6.19
C SER A 173 -3.76 29.87 -5.74
N SER A 174 -4.94 30.47 -5.56
CA SER A 174 -6.14 29.73 -5.14
C SER A 174 -6.54 28.58 -6.08
N SER A 175 -6.01 28.54 -7.31
CA SER A 175 -6.28 27.51 -8.31
C SER A 175 -5.16 26.49 -8.49
N VAL A 176 -3.97 26.67 -7.88
CA VAL A 176 -2.81 25.80 -8.12
C VAL A 176 -2.11 25.40 -6.82
N ASP A 177 -2.08 24.10 -6.56
CA ASP A 177 -1.40 23.48 -5.42
C ASP A 177 -0.09 22.83 -5.87
N PHE A 178 1.00 23.06 -5.12
CA PHE A 178 2.32 22.51 -5.42
C PHE A 178 2.82 21.57 -4.31
N HIS A 179 3.40 20.43 -4.69
CA HIS A 179 4.12 19.54 -3.80
C HIS A 179 5.52 19.23 -4.34
N VAL A 180 6.51 19.29 -3.46
CA VAL A 180 7.92 19.02 -3.77
C VAL A 180 8.35 17.72 -3.09
N TYR A 181 9.06 16.87 -3.82
CA TYR A 181 9.50 15.56 -3.37
C TYR A 181 11.03 15.46 -3.31
N PRO A 182 11.61 14.64 -2.41
CA PRO A 182 13.04 14.44 -2.30
C PRO A 182 13.64 13.57 -3.42
N CYS A 183 13.12 13.65 -4.64
CA CYS A 183 13.58 12.92 -5.82
C CYS A 183 14.30 13.85 -6.82
N ALA A 184 15.07 13.28 -7.75
CA ALA A 184 15.86 14.05 -8.72
C ALA A 184 15.13 14.31 -10.06
N SER A 185 14.11 13.52 -10.37
CA SER A 185 13.47 13.50 -11.69
C SER A 185 11.96 13.72 -11.58
N PRO A 186 11.30 14.38 -12.55
CA PRO A 186 9.84 14.43 -12.64
C PRO A 186 9.20 13.08 -12.98
N ARG A 187 9.98 12.09 -13.46
CA ARG A 187 9.53 10.74 -13.84
C ARG A 187 9.52 9.75 -12.68
N PHE A 188 9.71 10.25 -11.45
CA PHE A 188 9.80 9.44 -10.22
C PHE A 188 8.57 8.56 -9.94
N VAL A 189 7.46 8.80 -10.61
CA VAL A 189 6.21 8.04 -10.48
C VAL A 189 6.04 6.94 -11.50
N LEU A 190 6.95 6.80 -12.46
CA LEU A 190 6.86 5.81 -13.54
C LEU A 190 7.65 4.55 -13.18
N PRO A 191 6.99 3.44 -12.77
CA PRO A 191 7.64 2.25 -12.21
C PRO A 191 8.59 1.54 -13.18
N GLN A 192 8.39 1.72 -14.48
CA GLN A 192 9.25 1.13 -15.53
C GLN A 192 10.61 1.82 -15.67
N THR A 193 10.81 2.99 -15.04
CA THR A 193 12.01 3.81 -15.22
C THR A 193 13.08 3.54 -14.16
N THR A 194 14.33 3.87 -14.46
CA THR A 194 15.41 3.92 -13.46
C THR A 194 15.25 5.10 -12.49
N GLU A 195 14.36 6.04 -12.81
CA GLU A 195 14.12 7.27 -12.06
C GLU A 195 13.02 7.11 -11.00
N TYR A 196 12.33 5.96 -10.99
CA TYR A 196 11.25 5.62 -10.07
C TYR A 196 11.70 5.67 -8.59
N ASP A 197 10.98 6.45 -7.79
CA ASP A 197 11.16 6.54 -6.33
C ASP A 197 9.84 6.11 -5.65
N PRO A 198 9.77 4.90 -5.07
CA PRO A 198 8.51 4.34 -4.58
C PRO A 198 7.88 5.16 -3.44
N GLY A 199 8.69 5.72 -2.55
CA GLY A 199 8.21 6.54 -1.43
C GLY A 199 7.55 7.83 -1.90
N SER A 200 8.23 8.58 -2.76
CA SER A 200 7.68 9.82 -3.35
C SER A 200 6.50 9.50 -4.27
N ALA A 201 6.56 8.42 -5.04
CA ALA A 201 5.47 8.01 -5.93
C ALA A 201 4.19 7.68 -5.15
N ALA A 202 4.30 6.96 -4.02
CA ALA A 202 3.16 6.67 -3.16
C ALA A 202 2.52 7.95 -2.62
N LEU A 203 3.33 8.87 -2.07
CA LEU A 203 2.83 10.16 -1.55
C LEU A 203 2.17 11.02 -2.64
N ALA A 204 2.77 11.08 -3.83
CA ALA A 204 2.21 11.82 -4.95
C ALA A 204 0.89 11.21 -5.43
N HIS A 205 0.82 9.88 -5.49
CA HIS A 205 -0.40 9.15 -5.87
C HIS A 205 -1.56 9.44 -4.91
N SER A 206 -1.36 9.33 -3.59
CA SER A 206 -2.42 9.60 -2.61
C SER A 206 -2.94 11.04 -2.71
N ARG A 207 -2.06 12.02 -2.92
CA ARG A 207 -2.44 13.43 -3.14
C ARG A 207 -3.24 13.62 -4.43
N SER A 208 -2.78 13.02 -5.53
CA SER A 208 -3.50 13.02 -6.81
C SER A 208 -4.87 12.38 -6.69
N LEU A 209 -4.99 11.25 -5.97
CA LEU A 209 -6.26 10.56 -5.76
C LEU A 209 -7.27 11.41 -5.01
N VAL A 210 -6.86 12.05 -3.90
CA VAL A 210 -7.70 12.99 -3.14
C VAL A 210 -8.17 14.13 -4.04
N PHE A 211 -7.25 14.71 -4.81
CA PHE A 211 -7.53 15.82 -5.69
C PHE A 211 -8.52 15.45 -6.81
N LEU A 212 -8.31 14.32 -7.47
CA LEU A 212 -9.18 13.83 -8.54
C LEU A 212 -10.58 13.50 -8.01
N ARG A 213 -10.69 12.77 -6.88
CA ARG A 213 -11.97 12.44 -6.26
C ARG A 213 -12.77 13.69 -5.87
N LYS A 214 -12.09 14.72 -5.35
CA LYS A 214 -12.72 16.01 -5.00
C LYS A 214 -13.40 16.66 -6.21
N TRP A 215 -12.75 16.68 -7.38
CA TRP A 215 -13.25 17.40 -8.55
C TRP A 215 -14.15 16.57 -9.46
N LEU A 216 -13.99 15.24 -9.46
CA LEU A 216 -14.84 14.32 -10.22
C LEU A 216 -16.03 13.77 -9.42
N GLY A 217 -16.02 13.92 -8.09
CA GLY A 217 -17.06 13.38 -7.21
C GLY A 217 -16.95 11.87 -6.94
N GLY A 218 -15.83 11.24 -7.30
CA GLY A 218 -15.61 9.80 -7.11
C GLY A 218 -14.41 9.26 -7.89
N PRO A 219 -14.23 7.93 -7.96
CA PRO A 219 -15.01 6.92 -7.24
C PRO A 219 -14.68 6.93 -5.74
N VAL A 220 -15.65 6.58 -4.90
CA VAL A 220 -15.49 6.47 -3.44
C VAL A 220 -15.75 5.01 -3.06
N PHE A 221 -14.89 4.48 -2.18
CA PHE A 221 -14.97 3.12 -1.66
C PHE A 221 -14.99 3.17 -0.13
N ASP A 222 -15.73 2.24 0.47
CA ASP A 222 -15.72 2.05 1.92
C ASP A 222 -14.50 1.20 2.29
N LEU A 223 -13.40 1.89 2.65
CA LEU A 223 -12.13 1.24 2.96
C LEU A 223 -12.20 0.41 4.24
N GLU A 224 -13.07 0.76 5.18
CA GLU A 224 -13.28 -0.02 6.40
C GLU A 224 -13.97 -1.34 6.06
N ALA A 225 -15.04 -1.30 5.26
CA ALA A 225 -15.72 -2.52 4.83
C ALA A 225 -14.80 -3.45 4.03
N ILE A 226 -13.90 -2.90 3.21
CA ILE A 226 -12.90 -3.68 2.46
C ILE A 226 -11.91 -4.37 3.42
N TRP A 227 -11.45 -3.65 4.45
CA TRP A 227 -10.53 -4.21 5.44
C TRP A 227 -11.21 -5.23 6.37
N ASP A 228 -12.44 -4.98 6.78
CA ASP A 228 -13.24 -5.90 7.57
C ASP A 228 -13.58 -7.19 6.77
N GLU A 229 -13.84 -7.08 5.46
CA GLU A 229 -13.97 -8.25 4.56
C GLU A 229 -12.68 -9.08 4.53
N HIS A 230 -11.53 -8.42 4.37
CA HIS A 230 -10.23 -9.10 4.33
C HIS A 230 -9.94 -9.88 5.61
N THR A 231 -10.02 -9.21 6.76
CA THR A 231 -9.75 -9.81 8.08
C THR A 231 -10.76 -10.89 8.44
N TYR A 232 -12.03 -10.75 8.04
CA TYR A 232 -13.01 -11.80 8.17
C TYR A 232 -12.57 -13.10 7.45
N PHE A 233 -12.03 -12.99 6.22
CA PHE A 233 -11.54 -14.18 5.51
C PHE A 233 -10.28 -14.78 6.12
N GLU A 234 -9.40 -13.97 6.71
CA GLU A 234 -8.17 -14.45 7.35
C GLU A 234 -8.42 -15.17 8.69
N PHE A 235 -9.27 -14.60 9.55
CA PHE A 235 -9.36 -15.02 10.95
C PHE A 235 -10.63 -15.81 11.27
N GLU A 236 -11.76 -15.43 10.68
CA GLU A 236 -13.06 -16.06 10.92
C GLU A 236 -13.31 -17.17 9.90
N ASP A 237 -13.52 -16.85 8.62
CA ASP A 237 -13.79 -17.87 7.59
C ASP A 237 -12.56 -18.77 7.31
N ARG A 238 -11.36 -18.25 7.59
CA ARG A 238 -10.06 -18.93 7.39
C ARG A 238 -9.91 -19.51 5.99
N SER A 239 -10.08 -18.66 4.97
CA SER A 239 -10.03 -19.06 3.57
C SER A 239 -8.95 -18.34 2.78
N VAL A 240 -7.99 -19.12 2.25
CA VAL A 240 -6.87 -18.58 1.47
C VAL A 240 -7.37 -17.98 0.16
N ALA A 241 -8.23 -18.69 -0.58
CA ALA A 241 -8.74 -18.23 -1.87
C ALA A 241 -9.54 -16.93 -1.75
N LYS A 242 -10.39 -16.80 -0.71
CA LYS A 242 -11.17 -15.58 -0.49
C LYS A 242 -10.31 -14.43 -0.02
N THR A 243 -9.37 -14.64 0.91
CA THR A 243 -8.37 -13.62 1.30
C THR A 243 -7.63 -13.11 0.06
N MET A 244 -7.06 -14.00 -0.75
CA MET A 244 -6.39 -13.62 -2.00
C MET A 244 -7.34 -12.97 -3.02
N GLY A 245 -8.63 -13.22 -2.92
CA GLY A 245 -9.71 -12.62 -3.70
C GLY A 245 -10.07 -11.18 -3.32
N THR A 246 -9.53 -10.65 -2.23
CA THR A 246 -9.64 -9.23 -1.83
C THR A 246 -8.40 -8.40 -2.20
N MET A 247 -7.37 -9.06 -2.73
CA MET A 247 -6.10 -8.43 -3.08
C MET A 247 -5.99 -8.15 -4.59
N VAL A 248 -5.06 -7.26 -4.97
CA VAL A 248 -4.74 -6.95 -6.37
C VAL A 248 -3.96 -8.10 -7.07
N ALA A 249 -3.58 -7.88 -8.33
CA ALA A 249 -2.81 -8.83 -9.13
C ALA A 249 -1.37 -9.03 -8.62
N GLU A 250 -0.76 -7.98 -8.06
CA GLU A 250 0.63 -7.98 -7.55
C GLU A 250 0.67 -7.50 -6.08
N PRO A 251 0.08 -8.25 -5.12
CA PRO A 251 0.00 -7.82 -3.72
C PRO A 251 1.28 -8.08 -2.95
N TYR A 252 1.42 -7.47 -1.77
CA TYR A 252 2.52 -7.73 -0.85
C TYR A 252 2.15 -7.54 0.62
N VAL A 253 2.51 -8.49 1.47
CA VAL A 253 2.35 -8.36 2.93
C VAL A 253 3.72 -8.44 3.60
N ASN A 254 3.95 -7.56 4.57
CA ASN A 254 5.17 -7.50 5.36
C ASN A 254 4.88 -7.54 6.87
N HIS A 255 5.36 -8.59 7.51
CA HIS A 255 5.47 -8.66 8.97
C HIS A 255 6.84 -8.11 9.38
N VAL A 256 6.88 -6.81 9.68
CA VAL A 256 8.13 -6.02 9.69
C VAL A 256 9.16 -6.48 10.72
N PRO A 257 8.79 -6.86 11.97
CA PRO A 257 9.78 -7.25 12.98
C PRO A 257 10.42 -8.62 12.75
N THR A 258 9.77 -9.55 12.05
CA THR A 258 10.28 -10.91 11.78
C THR A 258 10.91 -11.05 10.41
N VAL A 259 11.49 -9.96 9.90
CA VAL A 259 12.24 -9.95 8.65
C VAL A 259 13.59 -10.63 8.83
N ASN A 260 13.80 -11.75 8.14
CA ASN A 260 15.12 -12.36 8.07
C ASN A 260 15.86 -11.80 6.85
N ILE A 261 16.69 -10.79 7.06
CA ILE A 261 17.82 -10.57 6.14
C ILE A 261 18.72 -11.77 6.37
N VAL A 262 18.83 -12.67 5.39
CA VAL A 262 19.80 -13.76 5.42
C VAL A 262 21.20 -13.14 5.53
N ILE A 263 21.69 -12.97 6.75
CA ILE A 263 23.08 -12.61 7.03
C ILE A 263 23.86 -13.91 7.00
N SER A 264 24.57 -14.11 5.89
CA SER A 264 25.70 -15.04 5.69
C SER A 264 25.41 -16.54 5.47
N GLY A 265 25.71 -17.00 4.26
CA GLY A 265 26.72 -18.07 4.07
C GLY A 265 26.27 -19.53 4.01
N ALA A 266 25.10 -19.92 4.53
CA ALA A 266 24.74 -21.34 4.55
C ALA A 266 23.23 -21.60 4.47
N LEU A 267 22.66 -21.42 3.29
CA LEU A 267 21.53 -22.16 2.69
C LEU A 267 21.00 -21.32 1.53
N GLN A 268 21.74 -21.33 0.43
CA GLN A 268 21.27 -20.84 -0.85
C GLN A 268 20.49 -21.97 -1.52
N LEU A 269 19.26 -22.18 -1.07
CA LEU A 269 18.26 -22.91 -1.84
C LEU A 269 17.47 -21.88 -2.65
N ASN A 270 17.99 -21.62 -3.86
CA ASN A 270 17.31 -21.16 -5.06
C ASN A 270 16.33 -19.95 -4.98
N SER A 271 16.74 -18.89 -5.68
CA SER A 271 15.97 -17.72 -6.20
C SER A 271 15.50 -16.60 -5.24
N ASP A 272 16.35 -15.55 -5.21
CA ASP A 272 16.02 -14.13 -5.38
C ASP A 272 15.28 -13.33 -4.28
N GLY A 273 15.97 -13.06 -3.16
CA GLY A 273 15.68 -11.92 -2.28
C GLY A 273 15.74 -12.23 -0.78
N PRO A 274 15.66 -11.20 0.11
CA PRO A 274 15.44 -11.43 1.53
C PRO A 274 14.15 -12.25 1.72
N GLN A 275 14.20 -13.31 2.54
CA GLN A 275 13.01 -14.06 2.92
C GLN A 275 12.29 -13.27 4.03
N MET A 276 11.28 -12.52 3.63
CA MET A 276 10.43 -11.74 4.52
C MET A 276 9.33 -12.64 5.09
N THR A 277 8.97 -12.46 6.36
CA THR A 277 7.73 -13.05 6.89
C THR A 277 6.55 -12.30 6.27
N GLY A 278 5.71 -13.01 5.52
CA GLY A 278 4.74 -12.42 4.59
C GLY A 278 4.90 -13.02 3.19
N GLY A 279 4.57 -12.25 2.15
CA GLY A 279 4.70 -12.72 0.78
C GLY A 279 4.57 -11.62 -0.26
N VAL A 280 5.37 -11.73 -1.33
CA VAL A 280 5.39 -10.81 -2.48
C VAL A 280 4.78 -11.50 -3.69
N ARG A 281 3.81 -10.85 -4.32
CA ARG A 281 2.99 -11.37 -5.43
C ARG A 281 2.11 -12.54 -5.00
N ARG A 282 1.15 -12.90 -5.86
CA ARG A 282 0.08 -13.83 -5.49
C ARG A 282 0.58 -15.22 -5.14
N GLU A 283 1.53 -15.77 -5.88
CA GLU A 283 2.02 -17.14 -5.64
C GLU A 283 2.63 -17.29 -4.25
N ASN A 284 3.64 -16.48 -3.93
CA ASN A 284 4.32 -16.54 -2.64
C ASN A 284 3.40 -16.13 -1.49
N LEU A 285 2.54 -15.14 -1.69
CA LEU A 285 1.60 -14.71 -0.66
C LEU A 285 0.51 -15.77 -0.39
N THR A 286 0.04 -16.47 -1.42
CA THR A 286 -0.87 -17.61 -1.26
C THR A 286 -0.21 -18.72 -0.45
N ALA A 287 1.06 -19.04 -0.73
CA ALA A 287 1.81 -20.02 0.05
C ALA A 287 1.98 -19.59 1.50
N PHE A 288 2.35 -18.33 1.75
CA PHE A 288 2.43 -17.78 3.10
C PHE A 288 1.10 -17.90 3.86
N TYR A 289 -0.01 -17.49 3.25
CA TYR A 289 -1.33 -17.56 3.90
C TYR A 289 -1.75 -18.98 4.23
N ARG A 290 -1.53 -19.91 3.29
CA ARG A 290 -1.88 -21.32 3.44
C ARG A 290 -1.02 -22.03 4.48
N ASP A 291 0.28 -21.80 4.44
CA ASP A 291 1.25 -22.66 5.13
C ASP A 291 1.75 -22.05 6.45
N HIS A 292 1.68 -20.72 6.62
CA HIS A 292 2.35 -20.00 7.73
C HIS A 292 1.48 -18.99 8.49
N PHE A 293 0.27 -18.68 8.02
CA PHE A 293 -0.58 -17.64 8.65
C PHE A 293 -1.96 -18.14 9.07
N ILE A 294 -2.90 -18.29 8.12
CA ILE A 294 -4.34 -18.44 8.39
C ILE A 294 -4.61 -19.61 9.36
N PHE A 295 -4.00 -20.76 9.10
CA PHE A 295 -4.18 -21.98 9.92
C PHE A 295 -3.15 -22.11 11.05
N ALA A 296 -2.07 -21.31 11.02
CA ALA A 296 -1.06 -21.27 12.08
C ALA A 296 -1.53 -20.45 13.30
N ASN A 297 -2.58 -19.64 13.15
CA ASN A 297 -3.19 -18.90 14.23
C ASN A 297 -3.87 -19.86 15.25
N PRO A 298 -3.60 -19.70 16.56
CA PRO A 298 -4.30 -20.42 17.61
C PRO A 298 -5.83 -20.26 17.56
N PRO A 299 -6.60 -21.17 18.18
CA PRO A 299 -8.06 -21.12 18.12
C PRO A 299 -8.63 -19.98 18.99
N ASP A 300 -7.88 -19.55 20.01
CA ASP A 300 -8.25 -18.43 20.90
C ASP A 300 -7.62 -17.10 20.47
N THR A 301 -7.13 -17.01 19.23
CA THR A 301 -6.64 -15.76 18.65
C THR A 301 -7.78 -14.75 18.60
N ALA A 302 -7.53 -13.58 19.18
CA ALA A 302 -8.46 -12.46 19.19
C ALA A 302 -7.73 -11.17 18.85
N MET A 303 -8.40 -10.35 18.04
CA MET A 303 -7.98 -8.99 17.69
C MET A 303 -8.94 -7.99 18.32
N GLN A 304 -8.41 -7.09 19.13
CA GLN A 304 -9.17 -5.97 19.67
C GLN A 304 -8.63 -4.67 19.07
N VAL A 305 -9.39 -4.07 18.15
CA VAL A 305 -9.05 -2.76 17.59
C VAL A 305 -9.16 -1.70 18.71
N VAL A 306 -8.07 -0.97 18.91
CA VAL A 306 -7.96 0.15 19.86
C VAL A 306 -8.32 1.45 19.16
N SER A 307 -7.73 1.68 17.99
CA SER A 307 -8.00 2.85 17.17
C SER A 307 -7.86 2.52 15.68
N ARG A 308 -8.61 3.24 14.85
CA ARG A 308 -8.59 3.13 13.39
C ARG A 308 -8.51 4.52 12.77
N THR A 309 -7.56 4.69 11.85
CA THR A 309 -7.41 5.91 11.03
C THR A 309 -7.61 5.56 9.56
N VAL A 310 -8.58 6.20 8.92
CA VAL A 310 -8.90 5.98 7.50
C VAL A 310 -8.35 7.15 6.67
N GLY A 311 -7.43 6.83 5.76
CA GLY A 311 -6.90 7.74 4.75
C GLY A 311 -7.65 7.64 3.42
N PRO A 312 -7.16 8.29 2.35
CA PRO A 312 -7.80 8.20 1.03
C PRO A 312 -7.59 6.85 0.34
N ASP A 313 -6.52 6.14 0.68
CA ASP A 313 -6.06 4.90 0.03
C ASP A 313 -5.51 3.89 1.04
N ARG A 314 -5.82 4.07 2.33
CA ARG A 314 -5.28 3.20 3.39
C ARG A 314 -6.11 3.23 4.67
N VAL A 315 -6.01 2.14 5.42
CA VAL A 315 -6.49 2.03 6.80
C VAL A 315 -5.27 1.78 7.69
N ILE A 316 -5.24 2.43 8.85
CA ILE A 316 -4.24 2.19 9.89
C ILE A 316 -4.99 1.73 11.13
N ASP A 317 -4.79 0.48 11.51
CA ASP A 317 -5.34 -0.10 12.73
C ASP A 317 -4.25 -0.21 13.79
N GLU A 318 -4.53 0.31 14.98
CA GLU A 318 -3.83 -0.03 16.21
C GLU A 318 -4.70 -1.03 16.96
N PHE A 319 -4.15 -2.20 17.29
CA PHE A 319 -4.93 -3.28 17.88
C PHE A 319 -4.10 -4.13 18.83
N ILE A 320 -4.79 -4.82 19.74
CA ILE A 320 -4.20 -5.84 20.59
C ILE A 320 -4.42 -7.20 19.94
N PHE A 321 -3.33 -7.90 19.65
CA PHE A 321 -3.34 -9.29 19.21
C PHE A 321 -3.09 -10.20 20.40
N SER A 322 -4.04 -11.09 20.71
CA SER A 322 -3.93 -11.98 21.87
C SER A 322 -4.27 -13.42 21.54
N PHE A 323 -3.50 -14.36 22.09
CA PHE A 323 -3.66 -15.79 21.85
C PHE A 323 -2.87 -16.59 22.90
N THR A 324 -3.21 -17.85 23.09
CA THR A 324 -2.41 -18.80 23.88
C THR A 324 -1.40 -19.46 22.97
N HIS A 325 -0.10 -19.37 23.30
CA HIS A 325 0.99 -19.92 22.47
C HIS A 325 1.08 -21.45 22.59
N ASP A 326 0.10 -22.13 22.00
CA ASP A 326 -0.10 -23.59 22.01
C ASP A 326 0.51 -24.32 20.80
N ARG A 327 0.93 -23.56 19.78
CA ARG A 327 1.53 -24.00 18.52
C ARG A 327 2.58 -22.98 18.08
N ILE A 328 3.38 -23.33 17.09
CA ILE A 328 4.29 -22.37 16.43
C ILE A 328 3.45 -21.37 15.64
N VAL A 329 3.68 -20.07 15.86
CA VAL A 329 3.04 -18.97 15.13
C VAL A 329 4.09 -18.31 14.25
N ASP A 330 4.32 -18.88 13.06
CA ASP A 330 5.44 -18.51 12.18
C ASP A 330 5.49 -17.01 11.86
N ALA A 331 4.33 -16.38 11.67
CA ALA A 331 4.23 -14.97 11.35
C ALA A 331 4.79 -14.03 12.45
N LEU A 332 4.78 -14.47 13.72
CA LEU A 332 5.11 -13.65 14.88
C LEU A 332 6.35 -14.14 15.64
N LEU A 333 6.46 -15.45 15.83
CA LEU A 333 7.53 -16.11 16.59
C LEU A 333 8.11 -17.28 15.78
N PRO A 334 8.71 -17.01 14.61
CA PRO A 334 9.21 -18.06 13.73
C PRO A 334 10.22 -18.96 14.45
N GLY A 335 9.94 -20.26 14.46
CA GLY A 335 10.79 -21.28 15.08
C GLY A 335 10.77 -21.33 16.62
N VAL A 336 9.96 -20.50 17.30
CA VAL A 336 9.83 -20.58 18.77
C VAL A 336 8.81 -21.67 19.13
N PRO A 337 9.19 -22.68 19.94
CA PRO A 337 8.26 -23.73 20.34
C PRO A 337 7.10 -23.21 21.21
N PRO A 338 5.96 -23.93 21.24
CA PRO A 338 4.82 -23.59 22.09
C PRO A 338 5.24 -23.41 23.55
N SER A 339 4.97 -22.23 24.10
CA SER A 339 5.30 -21.92 25.50
C SER A 339 4.14 -22.12 26.46
N GLY A 340 2.92 -22.31 25.95
CA GLY A 340 1.69 -22.43 26.72
C GLY A 340 1.25 -21.14 27.41
N LYS A 341 1.94 -20.02 27.16
CA LYS A 341 1.64 -18.72 27.78
C LYS A 341 0.60 -17.96 26.97
N LYS A 342 -0.22 -17.16 27.66
CA LYS A 342 -1.07 -16.16 27.01
C LYS A 342 -0.21 -14.97 26.62
N LEU A 343 -0.24 -14.63 25.33
CA LEU A 343 0.41 -13.45 24.76
C LEU A 343 -0.66 -12.39 24.47
N THR A 344 -0.33 -11.15 24.73
CA THR A 344 -1.15 -9.95 24.49
C THR A 344 -0.21 -8.85 23.98
N ILE A 345 -0.18 -8.65 22.67
CA ILE A 345 0.84 -7.85 21.99
C ILE A 345 0.16 -6.68 21.27
N PRO A 346 0.54 -5.42 21.57
CA PRO A 346 0.16 -4.27 20.76
C PRO A 346 0.73 -4.37 19.35
N MET A 347 -0.10 -4.10 18.35
CA MET A 347 0.27 -4.13 16.94
C MET A 347 -0.27 -2.91 16.19
N ILE A 348 0.39 -2.55 15.11
CA ILE A 348 -0.08 -1.58 14.13
C ILE A 348 -0.09 -2.24 12.75
N ALA A 349 -1.21 -2.19 12.04
CA ALA A 349 -1.30 -2.58 10.64
C ALA A 349 -1.53 -1.33 9.77
N VAL A 350 -0.65 -1.10 8.81
CA VAL A 350 -0.83 -0.10 7.75
C VAL A 350 -1.22 -0.83 6.47
N VAL A 351 -2.50 -0.74 6.12
CA VAL A 351 -3.13 -1.47 5.01
C VAL A 351 -3.39 -0.50 3.88
N ASN A 352 -2.75 -0.68 2.72
CA ASN A 352 -2.99 0.19 1.56
C ASN A 352 -3.90 -0.50 0.53
N ILE A 353 -4.87 0.27 0.06
CA ILE A 353 -5.97 -0.16 -0.80
C ILE A 353 -5.91 0.65 -2.09
N ARG A 354 -6.16 -0.02 -3.21
CA ARG A 354 -6.33 0.58 -4.53
C ARG A 354 -7.73 0.23 -4.99
N GLY A 355 -8.57 1.24 -5.15
CA GLY A 355 -10.00 1.06 -5.41
C GLY A 355 -10.66 0.20 -4.32
N ASP A 356 -11.00 -1.04 -4.66
CA ASP A 356 -11.67 -2.00 -3.79
C ASP A 356 -10.81 -3.18 -3.35
N ARG A 357 -9.48 -3.08 -3.48
CA ARG A 357 -8.55 -4.19 -3.22
C ARG A 357 -7.30 -3.76 -2.48
N LEU A 358 -6.82 -4.64 -1.61
CA LEU A 358 -5.55 -4.44 -0.92
C LEU A 358 -4.39 -4.68 -1.89
N TYR A 359 -3.40 -3.79 -1.87
CA TYR A 359 -2.16 -3.98 -2.62
C TYR A 359 -0.94 -4.13 -1.73
N ASN A 360 -0.95 -3.59 -0.51
CA ASN A 360 0.04 -3.97 0.47
C ASN A 360 -0.42 -3.86 1.92
N GLU A 361 0.30 -4.56 2.80
CA GLU A 361 0.14 -4.48 4.25
C GLU A 361 1.51 -4.43 4.92
N HIS A 362 1.64 -3.55 5.90
CA HIS A 362 2.80 -3.53 6.80
C HIS A 362 2.32 -3.67 8.24
N ILE A 363 2.71 -4.76 8.89
CA ILE A 363 2.29 -5.10 10.25
C ILE A 363 3.50 -4.99 11.18
N TRP A 364 3.36 -4.17 12.23
CA TRP A 364 4.41 -3.80 13.17
C TRP A 364 4.01 -4.21 14.57
N TRP A 365 5.00 -4.60 15.36
CA TRP A 365 4.89 -4.85 16.79
C TRP A 365 6.28 -4.80 17.42
N ASP A 366 6.36 -4.89 18.74
CA ASP A 366 7.63 -5.04 19.45
C ASP A 366 8.00 -6.52 19.63
N GLN A 367 9.00 -6.99 18.88
CA GLN A 367 9.47 -8.38 18.95
C GLN A 367 10.04 -8.74 20.32
N ALA A 368 10.64 -7.77 21.04
CA ALA A 368 11.18 -8.02 22.37
C ALA A 368 10.04 -8.29 23.36
N THR A 369 8.96 -7.52 23.30
CA THR A 369 7.73 -7.76 24.07
C THR A 369 7.14 -9.14 23.76
N ALA A 370 7.06 -9.54 22.49
CA ALA A 370 6.57 -10.87 22.10
C ALA A 370 7.44 -12.01 22.68
N LEU A 371 8.76 -11.93 22.53
CA LEU A 371 9.71 -12.93 23.07
C LEU A 371 9.72 -12.97 24.60
N ARG A 372 9.55 -11.81 25.26
CA ARG A 372 9.45 -11.68 26.72
C ARG A 372 8.22 -12.40 27.25
N GLN A 373 7.06 -12.16 26.63
CA GLN A 373 5.81 -12.82 26.99
C GLN A 373 5.84 -14.32 26.67
N ALA A 374 6.47 -14.72 25.56
CA ALA A 374 6.71 -16.13 25.24
C ALA A 374 7.65 -16.84 26.23
N GLY A 375 8.40 -16.10 27.05
CA GLY A 375 9.36 -16.64 28.01
C GLY A 375 10.74 -16.95 27.45
N VAL A 376 11.03 -16.47 26.24
CA VAL A 376 12.33 -16.65 25.58
C VAL A 376 13.30 -15.57 26.05
N LEU A 377 12.85 -14.32 26.12
CA LEU A 377 13.68 -13.20 26.54
C LEU A 377 13.66 -13.06 28.09
N PRO A 378 14.81 -13.15 28.78
CA PRO A 378 14.86 -12.93 30.22
C PRO A 378 14.62 -11.45 30.57
N SER A 379 14.20 -11.15 31.79
CA SER A 379 14.11 -9.75 32.27
C SER A 379 15.47 -9.15 32.55
N HIS A 380 16.45 -9.99 32.86
CA HIS A 380 17.77 -9.58 33.27
C HIS A 380 18.81 -10.36 32.48
N VAL A 381 19.89 -9.69 32.13
CA VAL A 381 21.05 -10.31 31.48
C VAL A 381 22.30 -10.03 32.31
N PRO A 382 23.27 -10.97 32.36
CA PRO A 382 24.56 -10.71 32.99
C PRO A 382 25.22 -9.47 32.36
N TYR A 383 25.74 -8.60 33.20
CA TYR A 383 26.46 -7.39 32.82
C TYR A 383 27.74 -7.29 33.64
N PRO A 384 28.86 -7.86 33.17
CA PRO A 384 30.11 -7.81 33.93
C PRO A 384 30.67 -6.38 33.96
N THR A 385 31.09 -5.90 35.13
CA THR A 385 31.83 -4.64 35.27
C THR A 385 33.17 -4.88 35.98
N PRO A 386 34.14 -3.94 35.90
CA PRO A 386 35.40 -4.06 36.64
C PRO A 386 35.22 -4.22 38.16
N GLU A 387 34.10 -3.74 38.71
CA GLU A 387 33.78 -3.73 40.14
C GLU A 387 33.04 -4.99 40.63
N GLY A 388 32.64 -5.90 39.73
CA GLY A 388 32.01 -7.17 40.07
C GLY A 388 31.01 -7.69 39.02
N ASP A 389 30.23 -8.70 39.43
CA ASP A 389 29.14 -9.24 38.62
C ASP A 389 27.87 -8.41 38.82
N TRP A 390 27.38 -7.81 37.74
CA TRP A 390 26.11 -7.07 37.74
C TRP A 390 25.09 -7.75 36.84
N SER A 391 23.84 -7.37 37.05
CA SER A 391 22.67 -7.80 36.30
C SER A 391 22.00 -6.57 35.71
N LEU A 392 21.85 -6.53 34.39
CA LEU A 392 21.14 -5.46 33.69
C LEU A 392 19.70 -5.89 33.46
N ARG A 393 18.75 -5.15 34.04
CA ARG A 393 17.33 -5.25 33.69
C ARG A 393 17.09 -4.69 32.29
N LEU A 394 16.56 -5.52 31.39
CA LEU A 394 16.26 -5.10 30.02
C LEU A 394 15.04 -4.14 30.00
N PRO A 395 15.09 -3.05 29.23
CA PRO A 395 13.96 -2.10 29.08
C PRO A 395 12.92 -2.66 28.10
N VAL A 396 12.34 -3.81 28.44
CA VAL A 396 11.37 -4.53 27.60
C VAL A 396 10.09 -4.73 28.39
N ALA A 397 8.98 -4.26 27.83
CA ALA A 397 7.67 -4.42 28.43
C ALA A 397 7.11 -5.84 28.23
N GLY A 398 6.22 -6.24 29.12
CA GLY A 398 5.38 -7.43 29.00
C GLY A 398 3.93 -7.07 28.62
N PRO A 399 2.95 -7.84 29.12
CA PRO A 399 1.53 -7.61 28.81
C PRO A 399 1.00 -6.27 29.36
N GLU A 400 1.69 -5.64 30.30
CA GLU A 400 1.37 -4.31 30.82
C GLU A 400 1.37 -3.22 29.74
N SER A 401 2.15 -3.40 28.66
CA SER A 401 2.14 -2.48 27.50
C SER A 401 0.77 -2.43 26.82
N ALA A 402 0.13 -3.59 26.64
CA ALA A 402 -1.21 -3.67 26.07
C ALA A 402 -2.28 -3.14 27.04
N ALA A 403 -2.14 -3.45 28.34
CA ALA A 403 -3.09 -2.98 29.35
C ALA A 403 -3.09 -1.44 29.43
N MET A 404 -1.92 -0.81 29.42
CA MET A 404 -1.76 0.64 29.46
C MET A 404 -2.17 1.31 28.14
N LEU A 405 -2.00 0.65 26.99
CA LEU A 405 -2.48 1.15 25.71
C LEU A 405 -4.01 1.17 25.63
N LEU A 406 -4.67 0.16 26.21
CA LEU A 406 -6.13 0.07 26.25
C LEU A 406 -6.77 1.06 27.23
N ASP A 407 -6.13 1.29 28.37
CA ASP A 407 -6.62 2.16 29.42
C ASP A 407 -5.44 2.65 30.25
N GLU A 408 -5.22 3.97 30.23
CA GLU A 408 -4.09 4.61 30.89
C GLU A 408 -4.08 4.40 32.41
N ALA A 409 -5.20 4.03 33.02
CA ALA A 409 -5.30 3.74 34.45
C ALA A 409 -4.63 2.41 34.86
N ASN A 410 -4.32 1.53 33.91
CA ASN A 410 -3.74 0.21 34.17
C ASN A 410 -2.20 0.20 34.26
N GLY A 411 -1.56 1.37 34.26
CA GLY A 411 -0.10 1.49 34.30
C GLY A 411 0.40 2.69 35.10
N LYS A 412 1.72 2.73 35.32
CA LYS A 412 2.41 3.91 35.84
C LYS A 412 3.52 4.30 34.87
N SER A 413 3.50 5.54 34.41
CA SER A 413 4.56 6.11 33.58
C SER A 413 5.84 6.32 34.39
N ASN A 414 6.98 6.34 33.69
CA ASN A 414 8.29 6.76 34.21
C ASN A 414 8.99 5.85 35.22
N LEU A 415 8.46 4.65 35.52
CA LEU A 415 9.14 3.69 36.41
C LEU A 415 10.53 3.26 35.91
N MET A 416 10.78 3.31 34.59
CA MET A 416 12.10 2.97 34.03
C MET A 416 13.16 4.06 34.23
N PHE A 417 12.77 5.24 34.72
CA PHE A 417 13.68 6.36 35.00
C PHE A 417 13.99 6.52 36.49
N GLU A 418 13.48 5.63 37.35
CA GLU A 418 13.78 5.60 38.79
C GLU A 418 15.18 5.03 39.05
N ASP A 419 15.82 5.46 40.14
CA ASP A 419 17.23 5.14 40.45
C ASP A 419 17.52 3.64 40.64
N ASP A 420 16.48 2.83 40.89
CA ASP A 420 16.55 1.38 41.09
C ASP A 420 16.33 0.57 39.79
N TRP A 421 16.07 1.25 38.66
CA TRP A 421 15.94 0.63 37.36
C TRP A 421 17.29 0.48 36.64
N GLY A 422 17.49 -0.66 35.97
CA GLY A 422 18.67 -0.91 35.13
C GLY A 422 19.67 -1.85 35.80
N LEU A 423 20.88 -1.34 36.11
CA LEU A 423 21.97 -2.14 36.64
C LEU A 423 21.82 -2.41 38.13
N GLN A 424 21.87 -3.68 38.51
CA GLN A 424 21.77 -4.13 39.89
C GLN A 424 22.94 -5.07 40.20
N GLN A 425 23.59 -4.88 41.36
CA GLN A 425 24.66 -5.77 41.81
C GLN A 425 24.04 -7.14 42.20
N VAL A 426 24.65 -8.23 41.73
CA VAL A 426 24.15 -9.61 41.90
C VAL A 426 24.34 -10.13 43.32
#